data_AF-A0A963Q658-F1
#
_entry.id   AF-A0A963Q658-F1
#
_cell.length_a   1.000
_cell.length_b   1.000
_cell.length_c   1.000
_cell.angle_alpha   90.00
_cell.angle_beta   90.00
_cell.angle_gamma   90.00
#
_symmetry.space_group_name_H-M   'P 1'
#
loop_
_entity.id
_entity.type
_entity.pdbx_description
1 polymer ?
#
loop_
_entity_poly.entity_id
_entity_poly.type
_entity_poly.pdbx_seq_one_letter_code
_entity_poly.pdbx_strand_id
1 'polypeptide(L)' 'VGDFIWTGGDCHIYSNHHEQVQLQLARAPYPYPTLRIKRRPPSLFDYAFEDFEVLDYQCHPAISAPVAV' A
#
# COMPACT_ATOMS: atom_id res chain seq x y z
N VAL A 1 -7.30 3.57 18.11
CA VAL A 1 -6.53 2.80 17.10
C VAL A 1 -5.79 1.68 17.81
N GLY A 2 -5.49 0.59 17.10
CA GLY A 2 -4.79 -0.59 17.58
C GLY A 2 -3.85 -1.14 16.51
N ASP A 3 -3.36 -2.35 16.68
CA ASP A 3 -2.35 -2.94 15.78
C ASP A 3 -2.97 -3.73 14.62
N PHE A 4 -2.37 -3.61 13.44
CA PHE A 4 -2.61 -4.52 12.33
C PHE A 4 -1.51 -5.58 12.30
N ILE A 5 -1.88 -6.84 12.55
CA ILE A 5 -0.94 -7.96 12.54
C ILE A 5 -1.14 -8.73 11.22
N TRP A 6 -0.07 -8.83 10.44
CA TRP A 6 -0.05 -9.61 9.19
C TRP A 6 0.81 -10.87 9.36
N THR A 7 0.34 -11.99 8.81
CA THR A 7 1.06 -13.27 8.80
C THR A 7 1.04 -13.85 7.39
N GLY A 8 2.22 -14.17 6.86
CA GLY A 8 2.39 -14.79 5.54
C GLY A 8 2.65 -16.30 5.66
N GLY A 9 2.12 -17.07 4.70
CA GLY A 9 2.43 -18.50 4.54
C GLY A 9 3.59 -18.68 3.57
N ASP A 10 3.29 -18.88 2.29
CA ASP A 10 4.28 -18.85 1.22
C ASP A 10 4.52 -17.38 0.79
N CYS A 11 5.71 -16.88 1.06
CA CYS A 11 6.15 -15.56 0.62
C CYS A 11 7.33 -15.71 -0.34
N HIS A 12 7.14 -15.27 -1.57
CA HIS A 12 8.12 -15.41 -2.64
C HIS A 12 8.18 -14.16 -3.50
N ILE A 13 9.26 -14.05 -4.28
CA ILE A 13 9.47 -13.04 -5.31
C ILE A 13 9.45 -13.76 -6.65
N TYR A 14 8.64 -13.26 -7.60
CA TYR A 14 8.69 -13.77 -8.96
C TYR A 14 10.03 -13.44 -9.61
N SER A 15 10.57 -14.39 -10.38
CA SER A 15 11.88 -14.23 -11.02
C SER A 15 11.98 -13.03 -11.95
N ASN A 16 10.86 -12.63 -12.58
CA ASN A 16 10.77 -11.45 -13.43
C ASN A 16 10.65 -10.11 -12.66
N HIS A 17 10.72 -10.12 -11.31
CA HIS A 17 10.62 -8.93 -10.45
C HIS A 17 11.92 -8.58 -9.71
N HIS A 18 13.02 -9.30 -9.96
CA HIS A 18 14.27 -9.13 -9.19
C HIS A 18 14.81 -7.70 -9.27
N GLU A 19 14.89 -7.11 -10.46
CA GLU A 19 15.42 -5.74 -10.64
C GLU A 19 14.55 -4.69 -9.96
N GLN A 20 13.22 -4.84 -10.02
CA GLN A 20 12.26 -3.96 -9.38
C GLN A 20 12.39 -3.98 -7.86
N VAL A 21 12.53 -5.18 -7.27
CA VAL A 21 12.73 -5.33 -5.83
C VAL A 21 14.05 -4.70 -5.39
N GLN A 22 15.14 -4.93 -6.12
CA GLN A 22 16.45 -4.33 -5.80
C GLN A 22 16.39 -2.79 -5.85
N LEU A 23 15.74 -2.23 -6.89
CA LEU A 23 15.52 -0.79 -6.99
C LEU A 23 14.69 -0.24 -5.82
N GLN A 24 13.65 -0.97 -5.40
CA GLN A 24 12.80 -0.56 -4.28
C GLN A 24 13.58 -0.58 -2.95
N LEU A 25 14.37 -1.63 -2.70
CA LEU A 25 15.19 -1.76 -1.48
C LEU A 25 16.31 -0.73 -1.38
N ALA A 26 16.77 -0.18 -2.52
CA ALA A 26 17.77 0.88 -2.54
C ALA A 26 17.23 2.27 -2.15
N ARG A 27 15.91 2.43 -2.02
CA ARG A 27 15.28 3.73 -1.71
C ARG A 27 15.11 3.93 -0.21
N ALA A 28 15.48 5.10 0.29
CA ALA A 28 15.18 5.49 1.67
C ALA A 28 13.66 5.72 1.84
N PRO A 29 13.03 5.19 2.91
CA PRO A 29 11.60 5.37 3.14
C PRO A 29 11.27 6.83 3.51
N TYR A 30 10.10 7.30 3.07
CA TYR A 30 9.47 8.54 3.54
C TYR A 30 8.60 8.26 4.78
N PRO A 31 8.23 9.29 5.56
CA PRO A 31 7.23 9.14 6.61
C PRO A 31 5.93 8.53 6.08
N TYR A 32 5.26 7.72 6.91
CA TYR A 32 3.98 7.13 6.54
C TYR A 32 2.89 8.20 6.37
N PRO A 33 1.97 8.03 5.41
CA PRO A 33 0.78 8.88 5.30
C PRO A 33 -0.20 8.62 6.45
N THR A 34 -1.19 9.50 6.58
CA THR A 34 -2.35 9.27 7.45
C THR A 34 -3.60 9.02 6.62
N LEU A 35 -4.30 7.90 6.87
CA LEU A 35 -5.62 7.68 6.31
C LEU A 35 -6.68 8.35 7.18
N ARG A 36 -7.37 9.35 6.63
CA ARG A 36 -8.53 10.00 7.24
C ARG A 36 -9.81 9.44 6.62
N ILE A 37 -10.68 8.89 7.46
CA ILE A 37 -12.03 8.47 7.09
C ILE A 37 -12.97 9.61 7.48
N LYS A 38 -13.47 10.35 6.49
CA LYS A 38 -14.24 11.59 6.69
C LYS A 38 -15.68 11.36 7.17
N ARG A 39 -16.25 10.19 6.87
CA ARG A 39 -17.61 9.83 7.21
C ARG A 39 -17.66 8.44 7.81
N ARG A 40 -18.60 8.19 8.71
CA ARG A 40 -18.88 6.86 9.26
C ARG A 40 -20.37 6.54 9.06
N PRO A 41 -20.77 6.07 7.87
CA PRO A 41 -22.15 5.67 7.62
C PRO A 41 -22.63 4.53 8.53
N PRO A 42 -23.95 4.33 8.62
CA PRO A 42 -24.55 3.24 9.39
C PRO A 42 -24.27 1.84 8.80
N SER A 43 -24.09 1.71 7.48
CA SER A 43 -23.72 0.46 6.82
C SER A 43 -22.32 0.53 6.22
N LEU A 44 -21.59 -0.59 6.26
CA LEU A 44 -20.31 -0.76 5.56
C LEU A 44 -20.45 -0.58 4.04
N PHE A 45 -21.62 -0.91 3.49
CA PHE A 45 -21.88 -0.84 2.05
C PHE A 45 -22.17 0.59 1.55
N ASP A 46 -22.35 1.54 2.46
CA ASP A 46 -22.69 2.91 2.10
C ASP A 46 -21.45 3.78 1.89
N TYR A 47 -20.24 3.28 2.15
CA TYR A 47 -19.00 4.02 1.93
C TYR A 47 -18.78 4.28 0.43
N ALA A 48 -18.34 5.49 0.12
CA ALA A 48 -17.92 5.90 -1.23
C ALA A 48 -16.43 6.26 -1.24
N PHE A 49 -15.84 6.36 -2.44
CA PHE A 49 -14.42 6.68 -2.59
C PHE A 49 -14.07 8.01 -1.90
N GLU A 50 -14.96 8.98 -2.00
CA GLU A 50 -14.80 10.32 -1.46
C GLU A 50 -14.82 10.34 0.07
N ASP A 51 -15.20 9.28 0.77
CA ASP A 51 -15.15 9.21 2.23
C ASP A 51 -13.73 8.99 2.77
N PHE A 52 -12.79 8.60 1.91
CA PHE A 52 -11.42 8.28 2.27
C PHE A 52 -10.48 9.35 1.74
N GLU A 53 -9.52 9.73 2.56
CA GLU A 53 -8.52 10.72 2.21
C GLU A 53 -7.17 10.31 2.76
N VAL A 54 -6.17 10.29 1.89
CA VAL A 54 -4.79 9.98 2.26
C VAL A 54 -4.02 11.30 2.40
N LEU A 55 -3.71 11.66 3.63
CA LEU A 55 -2.99 12.88 3.98
C LEU A 55 -1.48 12.64 3.97
N ASP A 56 -0.73 13.65 3.52
CA ASP A 56 0.73 13.70 3.54
C ASP A 56 1.43 12.54 2.82
N TYR A 57 0.79 11.97 1.79
CA TYR A 57 1.38 10.88 1.01
C TYR A 57 2.55 11.37 0.16
N GLN A 58 3.74 10.88 0.50
CA GLN A 58 4.96 11.07 -0.27
C GLN A 58 5.40 9.72 -0.81
N CYS A 59 5.72 9.66 -2.10
CA CYS A 59 6.15 8.43 -2.74
C CYS A 59 7.33 8.67 -3.69
N HIS A 60 8.12 7.61 -3.87
CA HIS A 60 9.10 7.55 -4.95
C HIS A 60 8.40 7.29 -6.29
N PRO A 61 9.08 7.51 -7.43
CA PRO A 61 8.53 7.19 -8.74
C PRO A 61 8.07 5.72 -8.84
N ALA A 62 6.95 5.50 -9.52
CA ALA A 62 6.39 4.16 -9.70
C ALA A 62 7.41 3.20 -10.34
N ILE A 63 7.37 1.93 -9.93
CA ILE A 63 8.17 0.85 -10.49
C ILE A 63 7.20 -0.12 -11.17
N SER A 64 7.35 -0.33 -12.48
CA SER A 64 6.50 -1.27 -13.23
C SER A 64 7.04 -2.70 -13.10
N ALA A 65 6.17 -3.64 -12.71
CA ALA A 65 6.47 -5.06 -12.59
C ALA A 65 5.34 -5.88 -13.25
N PRO A 66 5.62 -6.71 -14.28
CA PRO A 66 4.60 -7.45 -15.00
C PRO A 66 4.07 -8.64 -14.20
N VAL A 67 2.76 -8.85 -14.20
CA VAL A 67 2.14 -10.04 -13.56
C VAL A 67 2.61 -11.30 -14.28
N ALA A 68 3.02 -12.32 -13.51
CA ALA A 68 3.29 -13.65 -14.05
C ALA A 68 1.95 -14.36 -14.34
N VAL A 69 1.81 -14.93 -15.55
CA VAL A 69 0.64 -15.71 -15.99
C VAL A 69 0.93 -17.19 -15.85
#